data_AF-A0AAE7J6E6-F1
#
_entry.id   AF-A0AAE7J6E6-F1
#
_cell.length_a   1.000
_cell.length_b   1.000
_cell.length_c   1.000
_cell.angle_alpha   90.00
_cell.angle_beta   90.00
_cell.angle_gamma   90.00
#
_symmetry.space_group_name_H-M   'P 1'
#
loop_
_entity.id
_entity.type
_entity.pdbx_description
1 polymer ?
#
loop_
_entity_poly.entity_id
_entity_poly.type
_entity_poly.pdbx_seq_one_letter_code
_entity_poly.pdbx_strand_id
1 'polypeptide(L)'
;MPLTPEGWTLLKSWEGCELSAYPDPASGGAPWTIGYGHTGPDVVPGLTISQAQAEAWLKQDAAVAADAVDRLLRGVDLTSRQRDALISFCFNVGAGALEHSTLRKRLLAGEPAAAVIAEELPRWCKGPNGPVEGLIRRRAAEVAHAASQTRAQQEASEPLQLLDAVRHHRDLPHQRQAWQLLQRSLTAEQLIAFATAFRASGTEATATRPPKAPAKPGLLRLPVPYLSQNDSVTGQGSRMCFASSCAMAAAYLKPVALNGNSQLDDQYLALVQRYGDTTDASAQVAALRSLGLKARFRTDGCIDHLIAQLQRGIPCPVGWLHQGPVSSPTGSGHWSLVIGWDPAKRQFLMHDPNGEADLINGGYVTTAIGSGEAQRYSERNWGRRWMVEGAGSGWWIEISAGT
;
A
#
# COMPACT_ATOMS: atom_id res chain seq x y z
N MET A 1 1.31 1.87 25.01
CA MET A 1 2.00 3.04 24.41
C MET A 1 1.26 4.29 24.85
N PRO A 2 1.96 5.37 25.23
CA PRO A 2 1.34 6.54 25.88
C PRO A 2 0.46 7.38 24.96
N LEU A 3 0.64 7.33 23.65
CA LEU A 3 -0.12 8.09 22.64
C LEU A 3 -0.65 7.18 21.53
N THR A 4 -1.73 7.59 20.85
CA THR A 4 -2.15 7.00 19.57
C THR A 4 -1.16 7.36 18.44
N PRO A 5 -1.21 6.70 17.26
CA PRO A 5 -0.38 7.09 16.10
C PRO A 5 -0.56 8.55 15.69
N GLU A 6 -1.80 9.06 15.75
CA GLU A 6 -2.10 10.46 15.47
C GLU A 6 -1.59 11.38 16.59
N GLY A 7 -1.67 10.95 17.85
CA GLY A 7 -1.09 11.65 18.99
C GLY A 7 0.43 11.82 18.86
N TRP A 8 1.14 10.78 18.40
CA TRP A 8 2.57 10.87 18.08
C TRP A 8 2.86 11.86 16.96
N THR A 9 2.00 11.91 15.95
CA THR A 9 2.15 12.83 14.82
C THR A 9 1.95 14.28 15.26
N LEU A 10 0.96 14.54 16.12
CA LEU A 10 0.72 15.84 16.74
C LEU A 10 1.91 16.28 17.58
N LEU A 11 2.43 15.42 18.47
CA LEU A 11 3.53 15.80 19.34
C LEU A 11 4.81 16.13 18.54
N LYS A 12 5.19 15.24 17.59
CA LYS A 12 6.40 15.40 16.79
C LYS A 12 6.39 16.66 15.90
N SER A 13 5.22 17.12 15.45
CA SER A 13 5.15 18.30 14.56
C SER A 13 5.48 19.61 15.29
N TRP A 14 5.38 19.64 16.62
CA TRP A 14 5.64 20.83 17.43
C TRP A 14 7.03 20.87 18.06
N GLU A 15 7.60 19.73 18.44
CA GLU A 15 8.89 19.71 19.15
C GLU A 15 10.10 19.92 18.23
N GLY A 16 9.99 19.57 16.94
CA GLY A 16 11.17 19.53 16.05
C GLY A 16 12.19 18.46 16.50
N CYS A 17 13.24 18.20 15.73
CA CYS A 17 14.28 17.23 16.12
C CYS A 17 15.65 17.77 15.79
N GLU A 18 16.47 18.06 16.81
CA GLU A 18 17.85 18.50 16.65
C GLU A 18 18.80 17.43 17.20
N LEU A 19 19.67 16.88 16.34
CA LEU A 19 20.52 15.74 16.73
C LEU A 19 21.79 16.14 17.48
N SER A 20 22.06 17.45 17.58
CA SER A 20 23.18 18.02 18.33
C SER A 20 22.65 18.85 19.50
N ALA A 21 23.28 18.75 20.67
CA ALA A 21 22.87 19.54 21.83
C ALA A 21 23.01 21.05 21.55
N TYR A 22 21.97 21.80 21.84
CA TYR A 22 21.93 23.26 21.72
C TYR A 22 21.54 23.92 23.05
N PRO A 23 22.02 25.14 23.35
CA PRO A 23 21.70 25.83 24.59
C PRO A 23 20.25 26.32 24.57
N ASP A 24 19.60 26.35 25.75
CA ASP A 24 18.25 26.87 25.86
C ASP A 24 18.20 28.37 25.45
N PRO A 25 17.28 28.79 24.56
CA PRO A 25 17.21 30.15 24.04
C PRO A 25 17.02 31.25 25.10
N ALA A 26 16.45 30.92 26.26
CA ALA A 26 16.22 31.87 27.35
C ALA A 26 17.44 32.01 28.28
N SER A 27 18.27 30.97 28.39
CA SER A 27 19.45 30.97 29.28
C SER A 27 20.78 31.21 28.57
N GLY A 28 20.88 30.93 27.27
CA GLY A 28 22.14 30.96 26.52
C GLY A 28 23.18 29.94 26.99
N GLY A 29 22.76 28.96 27.82
CA GLY A 29 23.63 27.98 28.46
C GLY A 29 22.83 26.76 28.93
N ALA A 30 23.10 26.27 30.15
CA ALA A 30 22.36 25.16 30.73
C ALA A 30 20.94 25.58 31.17
N PRO A 31 19.92 24.71 31.07
CA PRO A 31 19.99 23.33 30.57
C PRO A 31 20.19 23.27 29.05
N TRP A 32 20.93 22.27 28.59
CA TRP A 32 21.07 21.98 27.15
C TRP A 32 19.91 21.11 26.68
N THR A 33 19.49 21.34 25.44
CA THR A 33 18.36 20.68 24.81
C THR A 33 18.83 19.87 23.62
N ILE A 34 18.25 18.69 23.39
CA ILE A 34 18.60 17.82 22.26
C ILE A 34 17.39 16.95 21.86
N GLY A 35 17.39 16.44 20.63
CA GLY A 35 16.31 15.62 20.07
C GLY A 35 15.01 16.42 19.97
N TYR A 36 13.93 15.85 20.50
CA TYR A 36 12.59 16.45 20.54
C TYR A 36 12.36 17.26 21.82
N GLY A 37 13.29 18.14 22.17
CA GLY A 37 13.18 18.98 23.38
C GLY A 37 13.63 18.29 24.68
N HIS A 38 14.38 17.18 24.59
CA HIS A 38 14.87 16.46 25.77
C HIS A 38 15.92 17.30 26.52
N THR A 39 15.78 17.36 27.84
CA THR A 39 16.72 18.03 28.75
C THR A 39 17.04 17.10 29.91
N GLY A 40 18.29 17.11 30.37
CA GLY A 40 18.76 16.20 31.41
C GLY A 40 20.21 16.47 31.79
N PRO A 41 20.68 15.94 32.92
CA PRO A 41 22.07 16.09 33.35
C PRO A 41 23.07 15.41 32.38
N ASP A 42 22.58 14.47 31.58
CA ASP A 42 23.30 13.77 30.52
C ASP A 42 23.35 14.56 29.20
N VAL A 43 22.57 15.65 29.06
CA VAL A 43 22.62 16.54 27.90
C VAL A 43 23.66 17.63 28.14
N VAL A 44 24.79 17.50 27.46
CA VAL A 44 25.97 18.37 27.62
C VAL A 44 26.41 18.97 26.28
N PRO A 45 27.13 20.11 26.28
CA PRO A 45 27.63 20.72 25.04
C PRO A 45 28.45 19.72 24.21
N GLY A 46 28.18 19.65 22.91
CA GLY A 46 28.88 18.76 21.98
C GLY A 46 28.34 17.33 21.92
N LEU A 47 27.31 16.99 22.70
CA LEU A 47 26.62 15.72 22.57
C LEU A 47 25.87 15.65 21.22
N THR A 48 26.02 14.52 20.52
CA THR A 48 25.26 14.20 19.31
C THR A 48 24.60 12.84 19.44
N ILE A 49 23.37 12.70 18.96
CA ILE A 49 22.60 11.45 19.05
C ILE A 49 22.11 10.98 17.68
N SER A 50 21.81 9.69 17.56
CA SER A 50 21.14 9.16 16.36
C SER A 50 19.64 9.49 16.38
N GLN A 51 19.00 9.47 15.21
CA GLN A 51 17.55 9.61 15.10
C GLN A 51 16.80 8.57 15.95
N ALA A 52 17.30 7.32 15.99
CA ALA A 52 16.70 6.27 16.80
C ALA A 52 16.78 6.56 18.30
N GLN A 53 17.89 7.15 18.76
CA GLN A 53 18.04 7.58 20.14
C GLN A 53 17.12 8.76 20.48
N ALA A 54 16.99 9.74 19.57
CA ALA A 54 16.06 10.86 19.73
C ALA A 54 14.60 10.38 19.86
N GLU A 55 14.21 9.36 19.07
CA GLU A 55 12.88 8.75 19.19
C GLU A 55 12.69 7.93 20.48
N ALA A 56 13.76 7.30 20.98
CA ALA A 56 13.71 6.58 22.25
C ALA A 56 13.50 7.54 23.43
N TRP A 57 14.23 8.66 23.45
CA TRP A 57 14.06 9.71 24.45
C TRP A 57 12.70 10.38 24.38
N LEU A 58 12.22 10.73 23.19
CA LEU A 58 10.86 11.25 23.02
C LEU A 58 9.80 10.30 23.61
N LYS A 59 9.97 8.98 23.43
CA LYS A 59 9.05 8.00 24.00
C LYS A 59 9.07 7.98 25.52
N GLN A 60 10.23 8.16 26.13
CA GLN A 60 10.40 8.24 27.58
C GLN A 60 9.77 9.52 28.14
N ASP A 61 10.08 10.66 27.54
CA ASP A 61 9.55 11.97 27.99
C ASP A 61 8.02 12.05 27.83
N ALA A 62 7.49 11.56 26.71
CA ALA A 62 6.05 11.48 26.49
C ALA A 62 5.36 10.52 27.47
N ALA A 63 6.04 9.48 27.95
CA ALA A 63 5.50 8.60 28.98
C ALA A 63 5.39 9.33 30.33
N VAL A 64 6.37 10.18 30.69
CA VAL A 64 6.28 11.03 31.89
C VAL A 64 5.08 11.99 31.82
N ALA A 65 4.87 12.64 30.67
CA ALA A 65 3.71 13.49 30.45
C ALA A 65 2.39 12.71 30.52
N ALA A 66 2.35 11.50 29.96
CA ALA A 66 1.19 10.62 30.02
C ALA A 66 0.84 10.17 31.43
N ASP A 67 1.84 9.75 32.21
CA ASP A 67 1.64 9.35 33.60
C ASP A 67 1.15 10.52 34.45
N ALA A 68 1.64 11.74 34.18
CA ALA A 68 1.14 12.94 34.84
C ALA A 68 -0.33 13.22 34.50
N VAL A 69 -0.73 13.15 33.23
CA VAL A 69 -2.12 13.33 32.78
C VAL A 69 -3.02 12.29 33.44
N ASP A 70 -2.66 11.01 33.40
CA ASP A 70 -3.46 9.91 33.94
C ASP A 70 -3.61 10.00 35.47
N ARG A 71 -2.54 10.41 36.16
CA ARG A 71 -2.57 10.63 37.61
C ARG A 71 -3.44 11.83 37.97
N LEU A 72 -3.26 12.96 37.29
CA LEU A 72 -3.90 14.23 37.63
C LEU A 72 -5.38 14.27 37.26
N LEU A 73 -5.79 13.52 36.22
CA LEU A 73 -7.15 13.45 35.71
C LEU A 73 -7.81 12.09 35.97
N ARG A 74 -7.34 11.38 37.01
CA ARG A 74 -7.92 10.10 37.42
C ARG A 74 -9.44 10.26 37.66
N GLY A 75 -10.23 9.44 36.97
CA GLY A 75 -11.69 9.44 37.07
C GLY A 75 -12.39 10.40 36.11
N VAL A 76 -11.65 11.12 35.25
CA VAL A 76 -12.22 11.87 34.14
C VAL A 76 -12.34 10.95 32.92
N ASP A 77 -13.53 10.87 32.34
CA ASP A 77 -13.77 10.12 31.12
C ASP A 77 -13.24 10.90 29.90
N LEU A 78 -12.07 10.51 29.43
CA LEU A 78 -11.41 11.09 28.26
C LEU A 78 -11.43 10.11 27.09
N THR A 79 -11.71 10.61 25.89
CA THR A 79 -11.42 9.84 24.67
C THR A 79 -9.90 9.75 24.45
N SER A 80 -9.43 8.78 23.66
CA SER A 80 -8.01 8.64 23.36
C SER A 80 -7.40 9.93 22.78
N ARG A 81 -8.14 10.66 21.92
CA ARG A 81 -7.68 11.93 21.33
C ARG A 81 -7.68 13.10 22.30
N GLN A 82 -8.67 13.16 23.21
CA GLN A 82 -8.64 14.16 24.28
C GLN A 82 -7.44 13.91 25.20
N ARG A 83 -7.18 12.66 25.54
CA ARG A 83 -6.00 12.26 26.31
C ARG A 83 -4.71 12.60 25.55
N ASP A 84 -4.60 12.29 24.26
CA ASP A 84 -3.43 12.65 23.44
C ASP A 84 -3.17 14.16 23.40
N ALA A 85 -4.21 14.98 23.23
CA ALA A 85 -4.10 16.43 23.24
C ALA A 85 -3.62 16.95 24.61
N LEU A 86 -4.14 16.39 25.70
CA LEU A 86 -3.74 16.74 27.06
C LEU A 86 -2.30 16.30 27.37
N ILE A 87 -1.83 15.19 26.78
CA ILE A 87 -0.43 14.76 26.85
C ILE A 87 0.47 15.72 26.07
N SER A 88 0.10 16.11 24.85
CA SER A 88 0.84 17.13 24.07
C SER A 88 0.91 18.47 24.83
N PHE A 89 -0.19 18.86 25.44
CA PHE A 89 -0.25 20.06 26.29
C PHE A 89 0.68 19.92 27.50
N CYS A 90 0.56 18.83 28.26
CA CYS A 90 1.38 18.56 29.44
C CYS A 90 2.88 18.45 29.11
N PHE A 91 3.23 17.90 27.94
CA PHE A 91 4.60 17.85 27.45
C PHE A 91 5.16 19.27 27.26
N ASN A 92 4.34 20.17 26.71
CA ASN A 92 4.75 21.56 26.45
C ASN A 92 4.88 22.43 27.70
N VAL A 93 3.89 22.37 28.60
CA VAL A 93 3.79 23.30 29.74
C VAL A 93 4.24 22.68 31.06
N GLY A 94 4.48 21.37 31.08
CA GLY A 94 4.83 20.60 32.27
C GLY A 94 3.62 20.20 33.13
N ALA A 95 3.83 19.16 33.94
CA ALA A 95 2.80 18.59 34.81
C ALA A 95 2.27 19.59 35.87
N GLY A 96 3.13 20.45 36.41
CA GLY A 96 2.73 21.44 37.41
C GLY A 96 1.75 22.48 36.86
N ALA A 97 1.92 22.91 35.60
CA ALA A 97 0.99 23.81 34.94
C ALA A 97 -0.40 23.16 34.78
N LEU A 98 -0.44 21.88 34.39
CA LEU A 98 -1.69 21.12 34.33
C LEU A 98 -2.33 20.95 35.72
N GLU A 99 -1.55 20.61 36.74
CA GLU A 99 -2.02 20.33 38.11
C GLU A 99 -2.79 21.50 38.73
N HIS A 100 -2.33 22.73 38.48
CA HIS A 100 -2.93 23.95 39.03
C HIS A 100 -3.90 24.66 38.07
N SER A 101 -4.10 24.12 36.86
CA SER A 101 -4.91 24.75 35.82
C SER A 101 -6.42 24.78 36.14
N THR A 102 -7.10 25.81 35.63
CA THR A 102 -8.57 25.83 35.55
C THR A 102 -9.10 24.67 34.69
N LEU A 103 -8.39 24.32 33.61
CA LEU A 103 -8.64 23.13 32.79
C LEU A 103 -8.85 21.87 33.66
N ARG A 104 -7.89 21.53 34.51
CA ARG A 104 -7.98 20.35 35.38
C ARG A 104 -9.14 20.44 36.37
N LYS A 105 -9.35 21.61 36.99
CA LYS A 105 -10.45 21.81 37.95
C LYS A 105 -11.82 21.54 37.31
N ARG A 106 -12.04 22.07 36.10
CA ARG A 106 -13.27 21.89 35.33
C ARG A 106 -13.48 20.44 34.89
N LEU A 107 -12.41 19.78 34.41
CA LEU A 107 -12.47 18.36 34.05
C LEU A 107 -12.82 17.47 35.24
N LEU A 108 -12.22 17.70 36.42
CA LEU A 108 -12.52 16.95 37.63
C LEU A 108 -13.91 17.25 38.21
N ALA A 109 -14.49 18.42 37.89
CA ALA A 109 -15.88 18.74 38.22
C ALA A 109 -16.89 17.99 37.34
N GLY A 110 -16.42 17.19 36.37
CA GLY A 110 -17.28 16.41 35.46
C GLY A 110 -17.84 17.24 34.31
N GLU A 111 -17.31 18.44 34.04
CA GLU A 111 -17.70 19.21 32.86
C GLU A 111 -17.29 18.48 31.56
N PRO A 112 -18.05 18.65 30.46
CA PRO A 112 -17.75 17.97 29.20
C PRO A 112 -16.32 18.27 28.71
N ALA A 113 -15.47 17.25 28.66
CA ALA A 113 -14.04 17.41 28.38
C ALA A 113 -13.75 18.14 27.07
N ALA A 114 -14.56 17.92 26.04
CA ALA A 114 -14.43 18.60 24.75
C ALA A 114 -14.59 20.13 24.87
N ALA A 115 -15.59 20.59 25.64
CA ALA A 115 -15.83 22.02 25.86
C ALA A 115 -14.70 22.63 26.70
N VAL A 116 -14.33 21.95 27.78
CA VAL A 116 -13.26 22.40 28.69
C VAL A 116 -11.92 22.52 27.95
N ILE A 117 -11.55 21.54 27.12
CA ILE A 117 -10.35 21.58 26.29
C ILE A 117 -10.40 22.76 25.31
N ALA A 118 -11.52 22.94 24.60
CA ALA A 118 -11.69 24.01 23.61
C ALA A 118 -11.60 25.41 24.20
N GLU A 119 -12.10 25.60 25.43
CA GLU A 119 -12.12 26.90 26.09
C GLU A 119 -10.83 27.22 26.84
N GLU A 120 -10.20 26.22 27.47
CA GLU A 120 -9.08 26.46 28.37
C GLU A 120 -7.72 26.37 27.67
N LEU A 121 -7.51 25.46 26.70
CA LEU A 121 -6.21 25.36 26.01
C LEU A 121 -5.79 26.66 25.31
N PRO A 122 -6.66 27.40 24.58
CA PRO A 122 -6.27 28.65 23.93
C PRO A 122 -5.77 29.75 24.87
N ARG A 123 -6.04 29.62 26.17
CA ARG A 123 -5.57 30.58 27.20
C ARG A 123 -4.07 30.42 27.50
N TRP A 124 -3.47 29.29 27.12
CA TRP A 124 -2.07 28.94 27.33
C TRP A 124 -1.20 29.28 26.11
N CYS A 125 -1.29 30.53 25.66
CA CYS A 125 -0.58 31.03 24.48
C CYS A 125 0.32 32.24 24.76
N LYS A 126 0.59 32.57 26.03
CA LYS A 126 1.36 33.75 26.43
C LYS A 126 2.78 33.37 26.82
N GLY A 127 3.76 34.07 26.25
CA GLY A 127 5.14 34.11 26.73
C GLY A 127 5.41 35.38 27.55
N PRO A 128 6.68 35.66 27.90
CA PRO A 128 7.05 36.83 28.70
C PRO A 128 6.60 38.17 28.11
N ASN A 129 6.52 38.28 26.78
CA ASN A 129 6.21 39.51 26.06
C ASN A 129 4.79 39.54 25.45
N GLY A 130 3.88 38.67 25.93
CA GLY A 130 2.51 38.58 25.43
C GLY A 130 2.24 37.33 24.57
N PRO A 131 1.20 37.35 23.72
CA PRO A 131 0.81 36.20 22.92
C PRO A 131 1.91 35.73 21.97
N VAL A 132 2.16 34.42 21.93
CA VAL A 132 3.15 33.77 21.07
C VAL A 132 2.41 33.00 19.98
N GLU A 133 2.60 33.42 18.73
CA GLU A 133 1.90 32.85 17.57
C GLU A 133 2.11 31.33 17.42
N GLY A 134 3.31 30.84 17.77
CA GLY A 134 3.58 29.38 17.80
C GLY A 134 2.69 28.64 18.79
N LEU A 135 2.49 29.20 19.99
CA LEU A 135 1.64 28.59 21.01
C LEU A 135 0.16 28.71 20.66
N ILE A 136 -0.29 29.81 20.05
CA ILE A 136 -1.67 29.96 19.55
C ILE A 136 -1.97 28.81 18.58
N ARG A 137 -1.10 28.60 17.59
CA ARG A 137 -1.26 27.53 16.59
C ARG A 137 -1.18 26.14 17.22
N ARG A 138 -0.28 25.93 18.19
CA ARG A 138 -0.18 24.66 18.93
C ARG A 138 -1.45 24.33 19.70
N ARG A 139 -1.97 25.29 20.49
CA ARG A 139 -3.20 25.10 21.26
C ARG A 139 -4.40 24.87 20.34
N ALA A 140 -4.50 25.58 19.22
CA ALA A 140 -5.54 25.34 18.22
C ALA A 140 -5.46 23.92 17.64
N ALA A 141 -4.25 23.41 17.34
CA ALA A 141 -4.07 22.06 16.84
C ALA A 141 -4.42 20.97 17.89
N GLU A 142 -4.07 21.19 19.16
CA GLU A 142 -4.46 20.29 20.26
C GLU A 142 -5.97 20.27 20.47
N VAL A 143 -6.64 21.43 20.43
CA VAL A 143 -8.12 21.51 20.46
C VAL A 143 -8.73 20.79 19.27
N ALA A 144 -8.23 21.03 18.06
CA ALA A 144 -8.72 20.36 16.87
C ALA A 144 -8.53 18.84 16.94
N HIS A 145 -7.39 18.39 17.46
CA HIS A 145 -7.13 16.96 17.68
C HIS A 145 -8.10 16.38 18.71
N ALA A 146 -8.33 17.04 19.84
CA ALA A 146 -9.27 16.60 20.87
C ALA A 146 -10.73 16.57 20.41
N ALA A 147 -11.12 17.52 19.55
CA ALA A 147 -12.47 17.64 19.00
C ALA A 147 -12.70 16.73 17.79
N SER A 148 -11.63 16.30 17.12
CA SER A 148 -11.75 15.39 15.98
C SER A 148 -12.33 14.06 16.43
N GLN A 149 -13.33 13.59 15.70
CA GLN A 149 -13.84 12.26 15.90
C GLN A 149 -12.71 11.26 15.63
N THR A 150 -12.68 10.16 16.39
CA THR A 150 -11.82 9.05 15.99
C THR A 150 -12.22 8.61 14.58
N ARG A 151 -11.26 8.14 13.78
CA ARG A 151 -11.55 7.60 12.45
C ARG A 151 -12.71 6.61 12.48
N ALA A 152 -12.78 5.76 13.50
CA ALA A 152 -13.86 4.81 13.73
C ALA A 152 -15.23 5.46 14.01
N GLN A 153 -15.29 6.63 14.67
CA GLN A 153 -16.52 7.39 14.94
C GLN A 153 -16.96 8.24 13.74
N GLN A 154 -16.01 8.78 12.98
CA GLN A 154 -16.26 9.40 11.67
C GLN A 154 -16.85 8.36 10.71
N GLU A 155 -16.22 7.18 10.63
CA GLU A 155 -16.71 6.05 9.84
C GLU A 155 -18.06 5.49 10.32
N ALA A 156 -18.45 5.74 11.57
CA ALA A 156 -19.74 5.30 12.14
C ALA A 156 -20.86 6.35 12.06
N SER A 157 -20.53 7.64 11.98
CA SER A 157 -21.50 8.74 11.91
C SER A 157 -21.78 9.22 10.49
N GLU A 158 -20.87 8.99 9.55
CA GLU A 158 -21.17 9.09 8.13
C GLU A 158 -21.92 7.84 7.67
N PRO A 159 -23.11 7.97 7.03
CA PRO A 159 -23.76 6.81 6.45
C PRO A 159 -22.84 6.22 5.39
N LEU A 160 -22.29 5.04 5.71
CA LEU A 160 -21.43 4.28 4.82
C LEU A 160 -22.12 4.16 3.45
N GLN A 161 -21.58 4.81 2.43
CA GLN A 161 -22.08 4.66 1.07
C GLN A 161 -21.88 3.20 0.65
N LEU A 162 -22.90 2.58 0.06
CA LEU A 162 -22.80 1.18 -0.38
C LEU A 162 -21.61 0.98 -1.33
N LEU A 163 -21.26 1.99 -2.13
CA LEU A 163 -20.08 1.95 -2.99
C LEU A 163 -18.76 1.94 -2.22
N ASP A 164 -18.66 2.66 -1.11
CA ASP A 164 -17.45 2.66 -0.27
C ASP A 164 -17.34 1.35 0.53
N ALA A 165 -18.47 0.80 0.98
CA ALA A 165 -18.54 -0.55 1.53
C ALA A 165 -18.03 -1.60 0.51
N VAL A 166 -18.38 -1.46 -0.78
CA VAL A 166 -17.89 -2.34 -1.86
C VAL A 166 -16.39 -2.15 -2.09
N ARG A 167 -15.90 -0.90 -2.18
CA ARG A 167 -14.47 -0.58 -2.39
C ARG A 167 -13.57 -1.10 -1.29
N HIS A 168 -14.05 -1.12 -0.05
CA HIS A 168 -13.30 -1.57 1.12
C HIS A 168 -13.65 -2.99 1.58
N HIS A 169 -14.40 -3.74 0.77
CA HIS A 169 -14.74 -5.12 1.07
C HIS A 169 -13.49 -6.03 0.98
N ARG A 170 -13.21 -6.78 2.06
CA ARG A 170 -12.09 -7.70 2.24
C ARG A 170 -12.54 -9.10 2.67
N ASP A 171 -13.82 -9.42 2.45
CA ASP A 171 -14.42 -10.72 2.79
C ASP A 171 -14.36 -11.12 4.28
N LEU A 172 -14.17 -10.14 5.17
CA LEU A 172 -14.11 -10.37 6.61
C LEU A 172 -15.48 -10.84 7.14
N PRO A 173 -15.55 -11.69 8.18
CA PRO A 173 -16.81 -12.23 8.69
C PRO A 173 -17.90 -11.19 8.95
N HIS A 174 -17.54 -10.06 9.57
CA HIS A 174 -18.47 -8.98 9.88
C HIS A 174 -18.98 -8.26 8.62
N GLN A 175 -18.14 -8.12 7.58
CA GLN A 175 -18.56 -7.51 6.30
C GLN A 175 -19.53 -8.41 5.54
N ARG A 176 -19.29 -9.73 5.52
CA ARG A 176 -20.23 -10.70 4.94
C ARG A 176 -21.57 -10.69 5.67
N GLN A 177 -21.55 -10.60 6.99
CA GLN A 177 -22.76 -10.47 7.80
C GLN A 177 -23.50 -9.16 7.50
N ALA A 178 -22.80 -8.03 7.35
CA ALA A 178 -23.40 -6.76 6.96
C ALA A 178 -24.08 -6.83 5.58
N TRP A 179 -23.44 -7.46 4.58
CA TRP A 179 -24.06 -7.67 3.27
C TRP A 179 -25.27 -8.59 3.31
N GLN A 180 -25.21 -9.66 4.10
CA GLN A 180 -26.36 -10.55 4.31
C GLN A 180 -27.52 -9.83 5.02
N LEU A 181 -27.23 -8.98 5.99
CA LEU A 181 -28.22 -8.15 6.68
C LEU A 181 -28.88 -7.18 5.69
N LEU A 182 -28.09 -6.47 4.89
CA LEU A 182 -28.59 -5.56 3.86
C LEU A 182 -29.47 -6.32 2.86
N GLN A 183 -29.01 -7.46 2.34
CA GLN A 183 -29.78 -8.27 1.41
C GLN A 183 -31.11 -8.75 2.00
N ARG A 184 -31.16 -9.12 3.29
CA ARG A 184 -32.40 -9.54 3.97
C ARG A 184 -33.34 -8.36 4.27
N SER A 185 -32.80 -7.15 4.37
CA SER A 185 -33.57 -5.93 4.63
C SER A 185 -34.26 -5.36 3.38
N LEU A 186 -33.81 -5.75 2.18
CA LEU A 186 -34.37 -5.32 0.90
C LEU A 186 -35.50 -6.25 0.46
N THR A 187 -36.54 -5.68 -0.15
CA THR A 187 -37.63 -6.47 -0.74
C THR A 187 -37.17 -7.21 -2.00
N ALA A 188 -37.93 -8.23 -2.41
CA ALA A 188 -37.66 -8.93 -3.67
C ALA A 188 -37.64 -7.97 -4.87
N GLU A 189 -38.56 -7.00 -4.92
CA GLU A 189 -38.59 -5.98 -5.98
C GLU A 189 -37.35 -5.08 -5.97
N GLN A 190 -36.91 -4.63 -4.79
CA GLN A 190 -35.71 -3.80 -4.66
C GLN A 190 -34.44 -4.58 -5.04
N LEU A 191 -34.35 -5.86 -4.66
CA LEU A 191 -33.25 -6.74 -5.06
C LEU A 191 -33.24 -6.99 -6.57
N ILE A 192 -34.42 -7.14 -7.19
CA ILE A 192 -34.56 -7.28 -8.65
C ILE A 192 -34.19 -5.99 -9.36
N ALA A 193 -34.63 -4.83 -8.88
CA ALA A 193 -34.30 -3.53 -9.46
C ALA A 193 -32.80 -3.24 -9.34
N PHE A 194 -32.20 -3.49 -8.17
CA PHE A 194 -30.76 -3.39 -7.96
C PHE A 194 -29.99 -4.36 -8.86
N ALA A 195 -30.39 -5.63 -8.92
CA ALA A 195 -29.73 -6.62 -9.78
C ALA A 195 -29.85 -6.26 -11.27
N THR A 196 -30.98 -5.68 -11.69
CA THR A 196 -31.19 -5.18 -13.05
C THR A 196 -30.26 -4.02 -13.34
N ALA A 197 -30.20 -2.99 -12.47
CA ALA A 197 -29.31 -1.84 -12.64
C ALA A 197 -27.81 -2.22 -12.57
N PHE A 198 -27.44 -3.12 -11.65
CA PHE A 198 -26.05 -3.59 -11.47
C PHE A 198 -25.57 -4.47 -12.63
N ARG A 199 -26.47 -5.23 -13.25
CA ARG A 199 -26.17 -6.13 -14.38
C ARG A 199 -26.53 -5.52 -15.74
N ALA A 200 -27.08 -4.31 -15.76
CA ALA A 200 -27.31 -3.57 -16.99
C ALA A 200 -25.94 -3.19 -17.59
N SER A 201 -25.37 -4.09 -18.39
CA SER A 201 -24.60 -3.66 -19.55
C SER A 201 -25.56 -2.89 -20.45
N GLY A 202 -25.15 -1.73 -20.95
CA GLY A 202 -25.93 -1.02 -21.97
C GLY A 202 -26.48 -1.99 -23.02
N THR A 203 -27.78 -1.84 -23.28
CA THR A 203 -28.51 -2.20 -24.52
C THR A 203 -27.60 -2.24 -25.76
N GLU A 204 -27.72 -3.18 -26.73
CA GLU A 204 -28.87 -3.98 -27.20
C GLU A 204 -28.43 -5.43 -27.60
N ALA A 205 -29.09 -6.52 -27.18
CA ALA A 205 -30.36 -7.17 -27.57
C ALA A 205 -30.23 -8.26 -28.68
N THR A 206 -30.43 -9.53 -28.31
CA THR A 206 -31.35 -10.55 -28.88
C THR A 206 -30.92 -12.01 -28.62
N ALA A 207 -31.91 -12.90 -28.61
CA ALA A 207 -31.99 -14.17 -27.90
C ALA A 207 -31.28 -15.38 -28.54
N THR A 208 -30.81 -16.35 -27.74
CA THR A 208 -31.37 -17.73 -27.60
C THR A 208 -30.46 -18.69 -26.78
N ARG A 209 -31.05 -19.24 -25.71
CA ARG A 209 -30.73 -20.42 -24.84
C ARG A 209 -29.28 -20.77 -24.35
N PRO A 210 -29.13 -21.21 -23.09
CA PRO A 210 -27.84 -21.28 -22.36
C PRO A 210 -27.20 -22.68 -22.37
N PRO A 211 -25.98 -22.82 -21.83
CA PRO A 211 -25.89 -23.68 -20.65
C PRO A 211 -24.96 -23.19 -19.52
N LYS A 212 -25.40 -23.56 -18.30
CA LYS A 212 -24.66 -23.86 -17.05
C LYS A 212 -24.02 -22.73 -16.21
N ALA A 213 -24.54 -22.56 -14.98
CA ALA A 213 -23.76 -22.12 -13.82
C ALA A 213 -22.63 -23.14 -13.49
N PRO A 214 -21.62 -22.90 -12.61
CA PRO A 214 -21.42 -21.85 -11.58
C PRO A 214 -19.96 -21.28 -11.52
N ALA A 215 -19.55 -20.38 -10.60
CA ALA A 215 -18.84 -20.72 -9.34
C ALA A 215 -18.30 -19.46 -8.59
N LYS A 216 -18.01 -19.60 -7.29
CA LYS A 216 -17.33 -18.63 -6.36
C LYS A 216 -16.15 -17.89 -7.02
N PRO A 217 -15.66 -16.72 -6.52
CA PRO A 217 -14.47 -16.06 -7.09
C PRO A 217 -13.24 -16.93 -6.76
N GLY A 218 -13.05 -17.96 -7.57
CA GLY A 218 -11.96 -18.89 -7.51
C GLY A 218 -10.73 -18.28 -8.15
N LEU A 219 -9.62 -18.99 -8.01
CA LEU A 219 -8.40 -18.76 -8.76
C LEU A 219 -8.73 -18.47 -10.23
N LEU A 220 -8.39 -17.26 -10.69
CA LEU A 220 -8.41 -16.95 -12.11
C LEU A 220 -7.13 -17.57 -12.68
N ARG A 221 -7.27 -18.51 -13.62
CA ARG A 221 -6.15 -19.12 -14.34
C ARG A 221 -6.51 -19.23 -15.81
N LEU A 222 -5.70 -18.62 -16.66
CA LEU A 222 -5.77 -18.79 -18.10
C LEU A 222 -4.99 -20.06 -18.48
N PRO A 223 -5.52 -20.92 -19.36
CA PRO A 223 -4.85 -22.15 -19.80
C PRO A 223 -3.82 -21.82 -20.89
N VAL A 224 -2.84 -20.98 -20.53
CA VAL A 224 -1.76 -20.57 -21.42
C VAL A 224 -0.74 -21.71 -21.53
N PRO A 225 -0.27 -22.08 -22.74
CA PRO A 225 0.79 -23.06 -22.90
C PRO A 225 2.09 -22.54 -22.26
N TYR A 226 2.80 -23.43 -21.58
CA TYR A 226 4.12 -23.12 -21.04
C TYR A 226 5.20 -23.39 -22.10
N LEU A 227 6.13 -22.44 -22.24
CA LEU A 227 7.31 -22.54 -23.10
C LEU A 227 8.54 -22.22 -22.25
N SER A 228 9.59 -23.03 -22.39
CA SER A 228 10.79 -22.97 -21.56
C SER A 228 11.96 -22.45 -22.41
N GLN A 229 12.57 -21.31 -22.07
CA GLN A 229 13.71 -20.82 -22.85
C GLN A 229 14.91 -21.79 -22.86
N ASN A 230 14.98 -22.67 -21.87
CA ASN A 230 16.08 -23.61 -21.66
C ASN A 230 16.02 -24.83 -22.60
N ASP A 231 14.96 -24.99 -23.41
CA ASP A 231 14.88 -26.04 -24.44
C ASP A 231 15.05 -25.53 -25.87
N SER A 232 15.33 -24.22 -26.04
CA SER A 232 15.57 -23.57 -27.34
C SER A 232 16.77 -24.16 -28.07
N VAL A 233 16.62 -24.40 -29.37
CA VAL A 233 17.70 -24.90 -30.25
C VAL A 233 18.49 -23.80 -30.93
N THR A 234 18.18 -22.52 -30.68
CA THR A 234 18.75 -21.36 -31.39
C THR A 234 20.10 -20.89 -30.84
N GLY A 235 20.53 -21.42 -29.69
CA GLY A 235 21.70 -20.94 -28.96
C GLY A 235 21.49 -19.58 -28.25
N GLN A 236 20.29 -19.00 -28.31
CA GLN A 236 19.93 -17.73 -27.66
C GLN A 236 19.13 -17.91 -26.36
N GLY A 237 18.94 -19.14 -25.88
CA GLY A 237 18.05 -19.45 -24.74
C GLY A 237 18.24 -18.56 -23.51
N SER A 238 19.49 -18.25 -23.14
CA SER A 238 19.80 -17.37 -21.98
C SER A 238 19.31 -15.92 -22.13
N ARG A 239 18.93 -15.49 -23.34
CA ARG A 239 18.45 -14.14 -23.68
C ARG A 239 17.00 -14.14 -24.17
N MET A 240 16.29 -15.25 -24.02
CA MET A 240 14.95 -15.44 -24.59
C MET A 240 13.81 -15.18 -23.61
N CYS A 241 14.05 -14.89 -22.32
CA CYS A 241 12.98 -14.70 -21.34
C CYS A 241 11.85 -13.77 -21.81
N PHE A 242 12.21 -12.67 -22.48
CA PHE A 242 11.23 -11.73 -23.05
C PHE A 242 10.50 -12.35 -24.25
N ALA A 243 11.24 -12.92 -25.21
CA ALA A 243 10.68 -13.56 -26.38
C ALA A 243 9.75 -14.73 -26.01
N SER A 244 10.18 -15.64 -25.13
CA SER A 244 9.38 -16.78 -24.67
C SER A 244 8.13 -16.34 -23.91
N SER A 245 8.21 -15.27 -23.10
CA SER A 245 7.04 -14.70 -22.42
C SER A 245 6.01 -14.13 -23.39
N CYS A 246 6.45 -13.38 -24.41
CA CYS A 246 5.58 -12.87 -25.46
C CYS A 246 5.04 -13.99 -26.37
N ALA A 247 5.84 -15.02 -26.65
CA ALA A 247 5.45 -16.18 -27.44
C ALA A 247 4.33 -16.97 -26.76
N MET A 248 4.43 -17.22 -25.45
CA MET A 248 3.37 -17.86 -24.67
C MET A 248 2.06 -17.05 -24.73
N ALA A 249 2.14 -15.71 -24.59
CA ALA A 249 0.97 -14.84 -24.71
C ALA A 249 0.36 -14.89 -26.12
N ALA A 250 1.19 -14.84 -27.17
CA ALA A 250 0.75 -14.90 -28.55
C ALA A 250 0.14 -16.26 -28.92
N ALA A 251 0.76 -17.36 -28.49
CA ALA A 251 0.26 -18.72 -28.71
C ALA A 251 -1.12 -18.94 -28.06
N TYR A 252 -1.37 -18.30 -26.91
CA TYR A 252 -2.69 -18.36 -26.28
C TYR A 252 -3.73 -17.47 -27.00
N LEU A 253 -3.39 -16.23 -27.31
CA LEU A 253 -4.32 -15.25 -27.87
C LEU A 253 -4.61 -15.47 -29.36
N LYS A 254 -3.65 -16.04 -30.09
CA LYS A 254 -3.72 -16.38 -31.51
C LYS A 254 -3.04 -17.74 -31.78
N PRO A 255 -3.69 -18.86 -31.43
CA PRO A 255 -3.10 -20.22 -31.51
C PRO A 255 -2.61 -20.68 -32.89
N VAL A 256 -3.00 -19.99 -33.97
CA VAL A 256 -2.57 -20.29 -35.35
C VAL A 256 -1.52 -19.32 -35.90
N ALA A 257 -1.17 -18.26 -35.16
CA ALA A 257 -0.25 -17.22 -35.64
C ALA A 257 1.22 -17.64 -35.55
N LEU A 258 1.53 -18.60 -34.68
CA LEU A 258 2.83 -19.27 -34.62
C LEU A 258 2.58 -20.71 -35.07
N ASN A 259 2.94 -21.03 -36.32
CA ASN A 259 2.72 -22.34 -36.92
C ASN A 259 4.00 -22.84 -37.61
N GLY A 260 4.46 -24.04 -37.24
CA GLY A 260 5.70 -24.59 -37.76
C GLY A 260 6.15 -25.84 -37.00
N ASN A 261 7.16 -26.53 -37.54
CA ASN A 261 7.70 -27.77 -36.99
C ASN A 261 8.74 -27.54 -35.85
N SER A 262 9.03 -26.29 -35.50
CA SER A 262 9.96 -25.91 -34.42
C SER A 262 9.21 -25.39 -33.19
N GLN A 263 9.89 -25.22 -32.05
CA GLN A 263 9.30 -24.67 -30.83
C GLN A 263 8.70 -23.27 -31.07
N LEU A 264 7.59 -22.96 -30.38
CA LEU A 264 6.80 -21.75 -30.63
C LEU A 264 7.55 -20.47 -30.26
N ASP A 265 8.36 -20.49 -29.20
CA ASP A 265 9.17 -19.36 -28.79
C ASP A 265 10.40 -19.16 -29.68
N ASP A 266 10.97 -20.20 -30.27
CA ASP A 266 11.97 -20.09 -31.35
C ASP A 266 11.39 -19.44 -32.61
N GLN A 267 10.15 -19.79 -32.99
CA GLN A 267 9.47 -19.15 -34.12
C GLN A 267 9.20 -17.67 -33.85
N TYR A 268 8.74 -17.37 -32.63
CA TYR A 268 8.51 -16.00 -32.20
C TYR A 268 9.82 -15.20 -32.11
N LEU A 269 10.92 -15.82 -31.67
CA LEU A 269 12.25 -15.23 -31.68
C LEU A 269 12.68 -14.79 -33.09
N ALA A 270 12.48 -15.68 -34.08
CA ALA A 270 12.79 -15.37 -35.47
C ALA A 270 11.95 -14.20 -36.02
N LEU A 271 10.75 -13.97 -35.49
CA LEU A 271 9.92 -12.81 -35.81
C LEU A 271 10.45 -11.53 -35.16
N VAL A 272 10.82 -11.58 -33.88
CA VAL A 272 11.43 -10.45 -33.15
C VAL A 272 12.70 -9.97 -33.85
N GLN A 273 13.55 -10.90 -34.31
CA GLN A 273 14.80 -10.60 -35.00
C GLN A 273 14.62 -9.84 -36.34
N ARG A 274 13.42 -9.82 -36.91
CA ARG A 274 13.11 -8.98 -38.08
C ARG A 274 13.00 -7.50 -37.73
N TYR A 275 12.74 -7.19 -36.45
CA TYR A 275 12.50 -5.84 -35.94
C TYR A 275 13.64 -5.33 -35.06
N GLY A 276 14.40 -6.20 -34.38
CA GLY A 276 15.53 -5.80 -33.54
C GLY A 276 16.08 -6.92 -32.65
N ASP A 277 16.79 -6.53 -31.59
CA ASP A 277 17.37 -7.45 -30.61
C ASP A 277 16.31 -8.05 -29.68
N THR A 278 16.59 -9.26 -29.16
CA THR A 278 15.66 -10.06 -28.34
C THR A 278 15.32 -9.40 -27.01
N THR A 279 16.19 -8.52 -26.52
CA THR A 279 16.02 -7.78 -25.25
C THR A 279 15.32 -6.44 -25.41
N ASP A 280 15.11 -5.96 -26.64
CA ASP A 280 14.46 -4.68 -26.91
C ASP A 280 12.92 -4.79 -26.90
N ALA A 281 12.29 -4.00 -26.03
CA ALA A 281 10.83 -3.93 -25.93
C ALA A 281 10.16 -3.45 -27.22
N SER A 282 10.83 -2.61 -28.02
CA SER A 282 10.26 -2.10 -29.27
C SER A 282 10.13 -3.22 -30.31
N ALA A 283 11.15 -4.08 -30.43
CA ALA A 283 11.14 -5.26 -31.30
C ALA A 283 10.06 -6.27 -30.89
N GLN A 284 9.89 -6.48 -29.57
CA GLN A 284 8.85 -7.36 -29.01
C GLN A 284 7.44 -6.86 -29.33
N VAL A 285 7.19 -5.56 -29.14
CA VAL A 285 5.91 -4.94 -29.48
C VAL A 285 5.63 -5.02 -30.98
N ALA A 286 6.63 -4.80 -31.82
CA ALA A 286 6.50 -4.92 -33.28
C ALA A 286 6.16 -6.36 -33.71
N ALA A 287 6.82 -7.36 -33.12
CA ALA A 287 6.53 -8.78 -33.37
C ALA A 287 5.09 -9.14 -32.98
N LEU A 288 4.62 -8.79 -31.77
CA LEU A 288 3.22 -9.01 -31.37
C LEU A 288 2.22 -8.33 -32.33
N ARG A 289 2.51 -7.10 -32.77
CA ARG A 289 1.67 -6.38 -33.73
C ARG A 289 1.62 -7.05 -35.09
N SER A 290 2.72 -7.62 -35.57
CA SER A 290 2.75 -8.36 -36.83
C SER A 290 1.91 -9.65 -36.79
N LEU A 291 1.66 -10.20 -35.60
CA LEU A 291 0.72 -11.30 -35.37
C LEU A 291 -0.75 -10.84 -35.22
N GLY A 292 -1.02 -9.54 -35.41
CA GLY A 292 -2.37 -8.96 -35.30
C GLY A 292 -2.80 -8.63 -33.87
N LEU A 293 -1.88 -8.62 -32.89
CA LEU A 293 -2.17 -8.23 -31.52
C LEU A 293 -1.87 -6.75 -31.30
N LYS A 294 -2.75 -6.03 -30.60
CA LYS A 294 -2.45 -4.65 -30.19
C LYS A 294 -1.60 -4.70 -28.93
N ALA A 295 -0.31 -4.37 -29.04
CA ALA A 295 0.64 -4.38 -27.94
C ALA A 295 1.29 -3.00 -27.68
N ARG A 296 1.58 -2.70 -26.42
CA ARG A 296 2.37 -1.53 -25.98
C ARG A 296 3.26 -1.89 -24.78
N PHE A 297 4.52 -1.47 -24.82
CA PHE A 297 5.38 -1.49 -23.65
C PHE A 297 5.04 -0.33 -22.72
N ARG A 298 4.93 -0.62 -21.43
CA ARG A 298 4.55 0.32 -20.39
C ARG A 298 5.43 0.12 -19.16
N THR A 299 5.79 1.21 -18.52
CA THR A 299 6.57 1.23 -17.27
C THR A 299 5.76 1.77 -16.09
N ASP A 300 4.45 1.92 -16.27
CA ASP A 300 3.49 2.44 -15.29
C ASP A 300 2.57 1.35 -14.72
N GLY A 301 3.05 0.10 -14.70
CA GLY A 301 2.30 -1.07 -14.28
C GLY A 301 1.97 -1.09 -12.79
N CYS A 302 0.74 -1.48 -12.47
CA CYS A 302 0.29 -1.77 -11.11
C CYS A 302 -0.49 -3.10 -11.11
N ILE A 303 -0.72 -3.66 -9.93
CA ILE A 303 -1.41 -4.96 -9.74
C ILE A 303 -2.78 -4.97 -10.42
N ASP A 304 -3.53 -3.87 -10.30
CA ASP A 304 -4.87 -3.76 -10.87
C ASP A 304 -4.86 -3.83 -12.40
N HIS A 305 -3.81 -3.31 -13.06
CA HIS A 305 -3.64 -3.45 -14.52
C HIS A 305 -3.51 -4.92 -14.94
N LEU A 306 -2.74 -5.72 -14.19
CA LEU A 306 -2.56 -7.14 -14.47
C LEU A 306 -3.85 -7.94 -14.23
N ILE A 307 -4.54 -7.66 -13.11
CA ILE A 307 -5.83 -8.29 -12.80
C ILE A 307 -6.87 -7.95 -13.90
N ALA A 308 -6.93 -6.70 -14.35
CA ALA A 308 -7.86 -6.28 -15.39
C ALA A 308 -7.60 -6.97 -16.74
N GLN A 309 -6.33 -7.17 -17.13
CA GLN A 309 -6.00 -7.97 -18.33
C GLN A 309 -6.43 -9.44 -18.15
N LEU A 310 -6.13 -10.04 -17.00
CA LEU A 310 -6.50 -11.43 -16.71
C LEU A 310 -8.02 -11.65 -16.74
N GLN A 311 -8.81 -10.72 -16.20
CA GLN A 311 -10.28 -10.75 -16.26
C GLN A 311 -10.83 -10.67 -17.68
N ARG A 312 -10.08 -10.05 -18.60
CA ARG A 312 -10.40 -10.00 -20.03
C ARG A 312 -9.90 -11.24 -20.79
N GLY A 313 -9.33 -12.22 -20.09
CA GLY A 313 -8.74 -13.40 -20.70
C GLY A 313 -7.42 -13.11 -21.40
N ILE A 314 -6.64 -12.13 -20.94
CA ILE A 314 -5.39 -11.72 -21.56
C ILE A 314 -4.22 -11.91 -20.58
N PRO A 315 -3.23 -12.77 -20.88
CA PRO A 315 -2.05 -12.92 -20.04
C PRO A 315 -1.07 -11.75 -20.26
N CYS A 316 -0.26 -11.43 -19.26
CA CYS A 316 0.56 -10.20 -19.24
C CYS A 316 2.05 -10.52 -19.18
N PRO A 317 2.83 -10.27 -20.24
CA PRO A 317 4.29 -10.28 -20.14
C PRO A 317 4.75 -9.15 -19.19
N VAL A 318 5.58 -9.46 -18.21
CA VAL A 318 6.07 -8.52 -17.19
C VAL A 318 7.58 -8.63 -17.01
N GLY A 319 8.26 -7.49 -16.89
CA GLY A 319 9.70 -7.40 -16.68
C GLY A 319 10.04 -7.00 -15.24
N TRP A 320 10.94 -7.72 -14.57
CA TRP A 320 11.24 -7.53 -13.14
C TRP A 320 12.70 -7.91 -12.79
N LEU A 321 13.18 -7.47 -11.62
CA LEU A 321 14.56 -7.71 -11.16
C LEU A 321 14.70 -9.03 -10.40
N HIS A 322 15.33 -10.01 -11.05
CA HIS A 322 15.44 -11.38 -10.54
C HIS A 322 16.66 -11.64 -9.66
N GLN A 323 17.65 -10.75 -9.61
CA GLN A 323 18.84 -10.92 -8.77
C GLN A 323 18.72 -10.11 -7.46
N GLY A 324 19.62 -10.41 -6.53
CA GLY A 324 19.68 -9.72 -5.24
C GLY A 324 18.50 -10.04 -4.31
N PRO A 325 18.62 -9.71 -3.01
CA PRO A 325 17.57 -9.94 -2.04
C PRO A 325 16.35 -9.05 -2.30
N VAL A 326 15.18 -9.46 -1.83
CA VAL A 326 13.91 -8.72 -2.01
C VAL A 326 13.90 -7.33 -1.36
N SER A 327 14.82 -7.08 -0.42
CA SER A 327 15.05 -5.76 0.17
C SER A 327 15.85 -4.81 -0.73
N SER A 328 16.60 -5.34 -1.70
CA SER A 328 17.40 -4.59 -2.66
C SER A 328 17.54 -5.37 -3.98
N PRO A 329 16.47 -5.50 -4.78
CA PRO A 329 16.50 -6.23 -6.04
C PRO A 329 17.50 -5.62 -7.04
N THR A 330 18.18 -6.45 -7.82
CA THR A 330 19.20 -6.04 -8.79
C THR A 330 19.09 -6.85 -10.10
N GLY A 331 19.95 -6.51 -11.06
CA GLY A 331 20.10 -7.22 -12.34
C GLY A 331 19.62 -6.42 -13.54
N SER A 332 19.86 -6.94 -14.75
CA SER A 332 19.47 -6.31 -16.01
C SER A 332 17.99 -6.50 -16.39
N GLY A 333 17.17 -7.05 -15.49
CA GLY A 333 15.79 -7.45 -15.75
C GLY A 333 15.63 -8.88 -16.26
N HIS A 334 14.49 -9.49 -15.96
CA HIS A 334 14.00 -10.79 -16.44
C HIS A 334 12.51 -10.68 -16.76
N TRP A 335 12.05 -11.47 -17.72
CA TRP A 335 10.66 -11.44 -18.16
C TRP A 335 9.95 -12.77 -17.91
N SER A 336 8.74 -12.67 -17.36
CA SER A 336 7.83 -13.80 -17.15
C SER A 336 6.42 -13.44 -17.63
N LEU A 337 5.54 -14.44 -17.70
CA LEU A 337 4.16 -14.25 -18.14
C LEU A 337 3.18 -14.47 -16.99
N VAL A 338 2.39 -13.45 -16.66
CA VAL A 338 1.29 -13.56 -15.70
C VAL A 338 0.10 -14.23 -16.38
N ILE A 339 -0.34 -15.36 -15.83
CA ILE A 339 -1.43 -16.20 -16.38
C ILE A 339 -2.61 -16.35 -15.43
N GLY A 340 -2.53 -15.83 -14.21
CA GLY A 340 -3.59 -15.98 -13.23
C GLY A 340 -3.40 -15.17 -11.97
N TRP A 341 -4.48 -15.10 -11.18
CA TRP A 341 -4.54 -14.38 -9.91
C TRP A 341 -5.33 -15.18 -8.89
N ASP A 342 -4.72 -15.40 -7.73
CA ASP A 342 -5.30 -16.01 -6.54
C ASP A 342 -5.61 -14.90 -5.51
N PRO A 343 -6.85 -14.37 -5.49
CA PRO A 343 -7.21 -13.28 -4.58
C PRO A 343 -7.13 -13.70 -3.10
N ALA A 344 -7.35 -14.99 -2.80
CA ALA A 344 -7.32 -15.50 -1.44
C ALA A 344 -5.90 -15.51 -0.85
N LYS A 345 -4.89 -15.76 -1.69
CA LYS A 345 -3.48 -15.83 -1.26
C LYS A 345 -2.68 -14.58 -1.61
N ARG A 346 -3.24 -13.64 -2.36
CA ARG A 346 -2.54 -12.49 -2.95
C ARG A 346 -1.30 -12.93 -3.74
N GLN A 347 -1.51 -13.89 -4.65
CA GLN A 347 -0.48 -14.48 -5.48
C GLN A 347 -0.88 -14.43 -6.94
N PHE A 348 0.08 -14.09 -7.79
CA PHE A 348 -0.04 -14.33 -9.22
C PHE A 348 0.38 -15.76 -9.56
N LEU A 349 -0.25 -16.33 -10.58
CA LEU A 349 0.29 -17.48 -11.28
C LEU A 349 1.12 -16.98 -12.46
N MET A 350 2.36 -17.46 -12.54
CA MET A 350 3.30 -17.07 -13.58
C MET A 350 3.86 -18.27 -14.31
N HIS A 351 3.97 -18.14 -15.63
CA HIS A 351 4.90 -18.95 -16.40
C HIS A 351 6.21 -18.19 -16.48
N ASP A 352 7.22 -18.69 -15.77
CA ASP A 352 8.58 -18.17 -15.83
C ASP A 352 9.40 -19.03 -16.82
N PRO A 353 9.82 -18.50 -17.97
CA PRO A 353 10.48 -19.31 -18.98
C PRO A 353 11.86 -19.84 -18.54
N ASN A 354 12.49 -19.25 -17.52
CA ASN A 354 13.81 -19.66 -17.05
C ASN A 354 13.77 -20.64 -15.87
N GLY A 355 12.69 -20.68 -15.09
CA GLY A 355 12.47 -21.67 -14.03
C GLY A 355 11.81 -21.13 -12.76
N GLU A 356 11.94 -21.87 -11.66
CA GLU A 356 11.44 -21.45 -10.35
C GLU A 356 12.38 -20.41 -9.72
N ALA A 357 11.94 -19.16 -9.65
CA ALA A 357 12.72 -18.08 -9.07
C ALA A 357 12.67 -18.03 -7.53
N ASP A 358 13.80 -17.71 -6.90
CA ASP A 358 13.85 -17.39 -5.47
C ASP A 358 13.46 -15.92 -5.26
N LEU A 359 12.20 -15.67 -4.95
CA LEU A 359 11.68 -14.32 -4.75
C LEU A 359 12.21 -13.63 -3.50
N ILE A 360 12.89 -14.32 -2.58
CA ILE A 360 13.42 -13.75 -1.34
C ILE A 360 14.89 -13.39 -1.52
N ASN A 361 15.73 -14.34 -1.93
CA ASN A 361 17.18 -14.14 -2.04
C ASN A 361 17.63 -13.66 -3.42
N GLY A 362 16.79 -13.84 -4.44
CA GLY A 362 17.13 -13.62 -5.84
C GLY A 362 17.78 -14.85 -6.46
N GLY A 363 17.82 -14.88 -7.80
CA GLY A 363 18.24 -16.04 -8.58
C GLY A 363 17.11 -17.06 -8.73
N TYR A 364 17.50 -18.32 -8.93
CA TYR A 364 16.58 -19.43 -9.20
C TYR A 364 16.85 -20.59 -8.26
N VAL A 365 15.78 -21.17 -7.74
CA VAL A 365 15.81 -22.44 -7.01
C VAL A 365 16.15 -23.57 -7.97
N THR A 366 15.55 -23.54 -9.16
CA THR A 366 15.83 -24.49 -10.24
C THR A 366 15.51 -23.88 -11.60
N THR A 367 16.27 -24.29 -12.62
CA THR A 367 16.07 -23.93 -14.03
C THR A 367 15.77 -25.15 -14.89
N ALA A 368 15.38 -26.27 -14.26
CA ALA A 368 14.99 -27.48 -14.98
C ALA A 368 13.79 -27.20 -15.92
N ILE A 369 13.76 -27.85 -17.07
CA ILE A 369 12.66 -27.72 -18.04
C ILE A 369 11.32 -28.03 -17.34
N GLY A 370 10.34 -27.14 -17.49
CA GLY A 370 9.02 -27.25 -16.85
C GLY A 370 8.95 -26.68 -15.43
N SER A 371 10.08 -26.40 -14.76
CA SER A 371 10.07 -25.91 -13.37
C SER A 371 9.45 -24.52 -13.21
N GLY A 372 9.39 -23.72 -14.27
CA GLY A 372 8.78 -22.40 -14.26
C GLY A 372 7.29 -22.38 -14.61
N GLU A 373 6.66 -23.55 -14.82
CA GLU A 373 5.24 -23.63 -15.15
C GLU A 373 4.36 -23.28 -13.94
N ALA A 374 3.41 -22.36 -14.13
CA ALA A 374 2.35 -21.99 -13.18
C ALA A 374 2.84 -21.71 -11.74
N GLN A 375 3.98 -21.04 -11.62
CA GLN A 375 4.60 -20.66 -10.36
C GLN A 375 3.77 -19.64 -9.59
N ARG A 376 3.83 -19.73 -8.25
CA ARG A 376 3.05 -18.87 -7.36
C ARG A 376 3.89 -17.71 -6.86
N TYR A 377 3.74 -16.56 -7.48
CA TYR A 377 4.52 -15.38 -7.13
C TYR A 377 3.70 -14.46 -6.22
N SER A 378 4.13 -14.35 -4.97
CA SER A 378 3.44 -13.51 -3.98
C SER A 378 3.54 -12.04 -4.35
N GLU A 379 2.44 -11.32 -4.21
CA GLU A 379 2.41 -9.87 -4.41
C GLU A 379 3.45 -9.16 -3.52
N ARG A 380 3.61 -9.62 -2.26
CA ARG A 380 4.56 -9.04 -1.30
C ARG A 380 6.01 -9.09 -1.79
N ASN A 381 6.47 -10.26 -2.25
CA ASN A 381 7.89 -10.43 -2.59
C ASN A 381 8.16 -10.12 -4.06
N TRP A 382 7.33 -10.62 -4.98
CA TRP A 382 7.50 -10.34 -6.40
C TRP A 382 7.17 -8.89 -6.74
N GLY A 383 6.13 -8.30 -6.12
CA GLY A 383 5.75 -6.91 -6.38
C GLY A 383 6.88 -5.90 -6.11
N ARG A 384 7.75 -6.14 -5.13
CA ARG A 384 8.95 -5.31 -4.86
C ARG A 384 10.02 -5.44 -5.93
N ARG A 385 10.09 -6.59 -6.60
CA ARG A 385 11.02 -6.85 -7.70
C ARG A 385 10.50 -6.33 -9.04
N TRP A 386 9.18 -6.19 -9.16
CA TRP A 386 8.51 -5.67 -10.34
C TRP A 386 8.41 -4.14 -10.33
N MET A 387 8.01 -3.56 -9.20
CA MET A 387 7.80 -2.12 -9.00
C MET A 387 8.96 -1.52 -8.19
N VAL A 388 10.18 -1.60 -8.75
CA VAL A 388 11.43 -1.29 -8.03
C VAL A 388 11.54 0.19 -7.68
N GLU A 389 11.01 1.08 -8.52
CA GLU A 389 11.03 2.54 -8.30
C GLU A 389 9.84 3.01 -7.45
N GLY A 390 9.02 2.08 -6.93
CA GLY A 390 7.83 2.37 -6.13
C GLY A 390 6.53 2.00 -6.84
N ALA A 391 5.39 2.20 -6.15
CA ALA A 391 4.08 1.78 -6.65
C ALA A 391 3.78 2.41 -8.02
N GLY A 392 3.36 1.57 -8.98
CA GLY A 392 3.05 2.03 -10.33
C GLY A 392 4.27 2.17 -11.25
N SER A 393 5.44 1.62 -10.91
CA SER A 393 6.63 1.62 -11.78
C SER A 393 6.85 0.31 -12.57
N GLY A 394 5.87 -0.60 -12.53
CA GLY A 394 6.05 -1.95 -13.07
C GLY A 394 6.19 -1.99 -14.59
N TRP A 395 7.14 -2.77 -15.10
CA TRP A 395 7.32 -2.97 -16.54
C TRP A 395 6.42 -4.09 -17.07
N TRP A 396 5.66 -3.83 -18.12
CA TRP A 396 4.75 -4.81 -18.69
C TRP A 396 4.44 -4.53 -20.17
N ILE A 397 3.99 -5.57 -20.87
CA ILE A 397 3.35 -5.43 -22.17
C ILE A 397 1.84 -5.43 -21.97
N GLU A 398 1.22 -4.29 -22.24
CA GLU A 398 -0.22 -4.18 -22.36
C GLU A 398 -0.65 -4.78 -23.69
N ILE A 399 -1.46 -5.83 -23.65
CA ILE A 399 -2.02 -6.48 -24.84
C ILE A 399 -3.53 -6.23 -24.89
N SER A 400 -4.06 -6.05 -26.08
CA SER A 400 -5.50 -6.08 -26.32
C SER A 400 -5.78 -6.88 -27.57
N ALA A 401 -6.94 -7.56 -27.58
CA ALA A 401 -7.41 -8.22 -28.78
C ALA A 401 -7.50 -7.19 -29.92
N GLY A 402 -6.80 -7.46 -31.02
CA GLY A 402 -7.07 -6.78 -32.29
C GLY A 402 -8.49 -7.10 -32.72
N THR A 403 -9.19 -6.11 -33.27
CA THR A 403 -10.50 -6.26 -33.93
C THR A 403 -10.46 -7.33 -34.99
#